data_AF-A0A2P2CF72-F1
#
_entry.id   AF-A0A2P2CF72-F1
#
_cell.length_a   1.000
_cell.length_b   1.000
_cell.length_c   1.000
_cell.angle_alpha   90.00
_cell.angle_beta   90.00
_cell.angle_gamma   90.00
#
_symmetry.space_group_name_H-M   'P 1'
#
loop_
_entity.id
_entity.type
_entity.pdbx_description
1 polymer ?
#
loop_
_entity_poly.entity_id
_entity_poly.type
_entity_poly.pdbx_seq_one_letter_code
_entity_poly.pdbx_strand_id
1 'polypeptide(L)'
;MDGVVMDKVVTSAAEAVADIAAGSTLAVGGFGLCGVPSVLIDAVLESGADDLEAVSNNCGVDDWGLGKLLMARRLRRMISSYVGENKEFARQYLSGELEVELTPQGTLAERMRAGGSGIAAFFTATGGGTQVAEGGLPWKYDEAGNVIVSSPPKETREFGGREFVLEEAITADFGLVRAWKGDRHGNLVYRDSARNFNPLAAMCGRITIAEVEHLVEPGELNPNDVHTPGVFVQRVVALTPEQAADKRIEKRTVR
;
A
#
# COMPACT_ATOMS: atom_id res chain seq x y z
N MET A 1 -12.94 -19.34 -33.16
CA MET A 1 -12.96 -17.95 -32.66
C MET A 1 -11.63 -17.77 -31.96
N ASP A 2 -10.70 -17.07 -32.60
CA ASP A 2 -9.41 -16.74 -31.99
C ASP A 2 -9.68 -15.65 -30.95
N GLY A 3 -10.15 -16.08 -29.78
CA GLY A 3 -10.35 -15.21 -28.63
C GLY A 3 -9.00 -14.65 -28.24
N VAL A 4 -8.90 -13.32 -28.14
CA VAL A 4 -7.72 -12.66 -27.59
C VAL A 4 -7.42 -13.31 -26.24
N VAL A 5 -6.32 -14.06 -26.18
CA VAL A 5 -5.86 -14.66 -24.93
C VAL A 5 -5.44 -13.49 -24.04
N MET A 6 -6.14 -13.33 -22.92
CA MET A 6 -5.80 -12.31 -21.93
C MET A 6 -4.40 -12.63 -21.40
N ASP A 7 -3.44 -11.73 -21.60
CA ASP A 7 -2.10 -11.84 -21.04
C ASP A 7 -1.72 -10.50 -20.43
N LYS A 8 -1.56 -10.49 -19.11
CA LYS A 8 -1.20 -9.30 -18.33
C LYS A 8 0.27 -9.30 -17.91
N VAL A 9 1.05 -10.28 -18.36
CA VAL A 9 2.47 -10.36 -18.02
C VAL A 9 3.21 -9.25 -18.76
N VAL A 10 4.00 -8.48 -18.01
CA VAL A 10 4.91 -7.46 -18.54
C VAL A 10 6.36 -7.93 -18.40
N THR A 11 7.25 -7.42 -19.26
CA THR A 11 8.59 -8.02 -19.42
C THR A 11 9.54 -7.68 -18.29
N SER A 12 9.31 -6.58 -17.58
CA SER A 12 10.17 -6.12 -16.49
C SER A 12 9.42 -5.23 -15.49
N ALA A 13 9.96 -5.10 -14.27
CA ALA A 13 9.45 -4.16 -13.29
C ALA A 13 9.56 -2.70 -13.76
N ALA A 14 10.63 -2.35 -14.48
CA ALA A 14 10.83 -1.00 -15.04
C ALA A 14 9.74 -0.63 -16.06
N GLU A 15 9.39 -1.56 -16.96
CA GLU A 15 8.25 -1.38 -17.87
C GLU A 15 6.94 -1.27 -17.09
N ALA A 16 6.77 -2.12 -16.06
CA ALA A 16 5.55 -2.18 -15.28
C ALA A 16 5.22 -0.87 -14.56
N VAL A 17 6.22 -0.06 -14.21
CA VAL A 17 6.05 1.20 -13.45
C VAL A 17 6.32 2.46 -14.28
N ALA A 18 6.53 2.32 -15.59
CA ALA A 18 7.01 3.41 -16.45
C ALA A 18 6.07 4.63 -16.53
N ASP A 19 4.79 4.45 -16.24
CA ASP A 19 3.75 5.50 -16.23
C ASP A 19 3.43 6.05 -14.83
N ILE A 20 4.17 5.63 -13.79
CA ILE A 20 4.09 6.25 -12.47
C ILE A 20 4.81 7.60 -12.54
N ALA A 21 4.04 8.67 -12.50
CA ALA A 21 4.53 10.04 -12.63
C ALA A 21 4.75 10.70 -11.25
N ALA A 22 5.43 11.85 -11.26
CA ALA A 22 5.50 12.71 -10.10
C ALA A 22 4.09 13.06 -9.58
N GLY A 23 3.90 13.08 -8.27
CA GLY A 23 2.60 13.40 -7.68
C GLY A 23 1.63 12.21 -7.55
N SER A 24 1.92 11.04 -8.14
CA SER A 24 1.04 9.87 -8.07
C SER A 24 0.80 9.39 -6.64
N THR A 25 -0.41 8.87 -6.39
CA THR A 25 -0.74 8.16 -5.15
C THR A 25 -0.57 6.65 -5.35
N LEU A 26 0.20 6.02 -4.47
CA LEU A 26 0.52 4.59 -4.47
C LEU A 26 -0.14 3.88 -3.29
N ALA A 27 -0.95 2.87 -3.55
CA ALA A 27 -1.36 1.89 -2.54
C ALA A 27 -0.37 0.73 -2.53
N VAL A 28 0.33 0.51 -1.41
CA VAL A 28 1.43 -0.47 -1.35
C VAL A 28 1.12 -1.53 -0.31
N GLY A 29 1.06 -2.78 -0.77
CA GLY A 29 0.84 -3.94 0.08
C GLY A 29 2.02 -4.23 1.02
N GLY A 30 1.78 -5.10 2.00
CA GLY A 30 2.76 -5.51 3.00
C GLY A 30 2.38 -5.14 4.44
N PHE A 31 3.08 -5.78 5.39
CA PHE A 31 2.99 -5.49 6.82
C PHE A 31 4.40 -5.61 7.43
N GLY A 32 4.95 -4.52 7.96
CA GLY A 32 6.38 -4.44 8.27
C GLY A 32 7.21 -4.75 7.01
N LEU A 33 8.00 -5.83 7.06
CA LEU A 33 8.75 -6.35 5.89
C LEU A 33 8.11 -7.58 5.22
N CYS A 34 6.93 -8.01 5.69
CA CYS A 34 6.27 -9.23 5.22
C CYS A 34 5.31 -8.92 4.05
N GLY A 35 5.55 -9.54 2.89
CA GLY A 35 4.71 -9.36 1.71
C GLY A 35 4.86 -7.97 1.07
N VAL A 36 6.04 -7.35 1.19
CA VAL A 36 6.36 -6.05 0.57
C VAL A 36 6.76 -6.27 -0.90
N PRO A 37 6.23 -5.49 -1.85
CA PRO A 37 6.60 -5.57 -3.27
C PRO A 37 7.95 -4.88 -3.54
N SER A 38 9.04 -5.47 -3.05
CA SER A 38 10.35 -4.80 -3.02
C SER A 38 10.93 -4.52 -4.42
N VAL A 39 10.68 -5.38 -5.41
CA VAL A 39 11.22 -5.20 -6.77
C VAL A 39 10.49 -4.07 -7.48
N LEU A 40 9.17 -3.96 -7.31
CA LEU A 40 8.40 -2.84 -7.83
C LEU A 40 8.78 -1.52 -7.15
N ILE A 41 9.02 -1.53 -5.84
CA ILE A 41 9.48 -0.32 -5.12
C ILE A 41 10.85 0.14 -5.63
N ASP A 42 11.78 -0.80 -5.85
CA ASP A 42 13.08 -0.49 -6.43
C ASP A 42 12.96 0.08 -7.85
N ALA A 43 12.07 -0.50 -8.67
CA ALA A 43 11.80 0.02 -10.01
C ALA A 43 11.20 1.45 -10.00
N VAL A 44 10.32 1.76 -9.03
CA VAL A 44 9.80 3.14 -8.84
C VAL A 44 10.91 4.10 -8.43
N LEU A 45 11.82 3.67 -7.56
CA LEU A 45 12.97 4.50 -7.19
C LEU A 45 13.86 4.80 -8.40
N GLU A 46 14.13 3.77 -9.22
CA GLU A 46 14.96 3.86 -10.41
C GLU A 46 14.31 4.67 -11.54
N SER A 47 12.98 4.66 -11.66
CA SER A 47 12.26 5.48 -12.65
C SER A 47 12.41 6.99 -12.40
N GLY A 48 12.76 7.37 -11.16
CA GLY A 48 12.93 8.76 -10.75
C GLY A 48 11.65 9.47 -10.35
N ALA A 49 10.52 8.76 -10.23
CA ALA A 49 9.26 9.32 -9.76
C ALA A 49 9.43 9.91 -8.34
N ASP A 50 8.90 11.12 -8.13
CA ASP A 50 9.00 11.88 -6.90
C ASP A 50 7.67 12.54 -6.52
N ASP A 51 7.69 13.34 -5.45
CA ASP A 51 6.49 13.97 -4.89
C ASP A 51 5.33 12.98 -4.67
N LEU A 52 5.62 11.74 -4.28
CA LEU A 52 4.65 10.64 -4.22
C LEU A 52 3.88 10.64 -2.89
N GLU A 53 2.63 10.21 -2.93
CA GLU A 53 1.87 9.88 -1.73
C GLU A 53 1.74 8.36 -1.63
N ALA A 54 2.04 7.81 -0.47
CA ALA A 54 1.96 6.38 -0.26
C ALA A 54 0.94 6.03 0.85
N VAL A 55 0.01 5.15 0.48
CA VAL A 55 -0.95 4.51 1.37
C VAL A 55 -0.42 3.11 1.66
N SER A 56 0.09 2.91 2.87
CA SER A 56 0.61 1.62 3.30
C SER A 56 0.58 1.50 4.80
N ASN A 57 0.47 0.27 5.31
CA ASN A 57 0.41 0.06 6.76
C ASN A 57 1.63 0.63 7.49
N ASN A 58 2.82 0.44 6.91
CA ASN A 58 4.11 0.90 7.43
C ASN A 58 4.97 1.44 6.27
N CYS A 59 6.02 2.20 6.60
CA CYS A 59 6.99 2.69 5.62
C CYS A 59 8.27 1.81 5.54
N GLY A 60 8.14 0.49 5.78
CA GLY A 60 9.29 -0.41 5.85
C GLY A 60 10.33 0.00 6.91
N VAL A 61 11.60 -0.24 6.62
CA VAL A 61 12.76 0.21 7.43
C VAL A 61 13.71 1.02 6.53
N ASP A 62 14.64 1.75 7.13
CA ASP A 62 15.49 2.77 6.45
C ASP A 62 16.00 2.33 5.05
N ASP A 63 16.48 1.09 4.88
CA ASP A 63 17.07 0.58 3.64
C ASP A 63 16.21 -0.46 2.90
N TRP A 64 14.92 -0.63 3.25
CA TRP A 64 14.07 -1.66 2.66
C TRP A 64 12.59 -1.27 2.51
N GLY A 65 11.97 -1.70 1.41
CA GLY A 65 10.59 -1.35 1.09
C GLY A 65 10.43 0.15 0.87
N LEU A 66 9.31 0.73 1.33
CA LEU A 66 9.04 2.15 1.18
C LEU A 66 10.09 3.06 1.83
N GLY A 67 10.87 2.55 2.79
CA GLY A 67 11.98 3.30 3.39
C GLY A 67 13.03 3.73 2.37
N LYS A 68 13.22 3.00 1.27
CA LYS A 68 14.10 3.41 0.18
C LYS A 68 13.62 4.68 -0.53
N LEU A 69 12.30 4.77 -0.81
CA LEU A 69 11.69 5.97 -1.41
C LEU A 69 11.74 7.15 -0.44
N LEU A 70 11.52 6.88 0.84
CA LEU A 70 11.64 7.87 1.90
C LEU A 70 13.07 8.44 2.00
N MET A 71 14.09 7.58 2.08
CA MET A 71 15.50 7.99 2.13
C MET A 71 15.91 8.81 0.91
N ALA A 72 15.35 8.48 -0.27
CA ALA A 72 15.57 9.22 -1.50
C ALA A 72 14.70 10.48 -1.64
N ARG A 73 13.94 10.85 -0.59
CA ARG A 73 13.02 12.00 -0.54
C ARG A 73 12.02 12.02 -1.69
N ARG A 74 11.51 10.84 -2.05
CA ARG A 74 10.50 10.67 -3.10
C ARG A 74 9.07 10.80 -2.58
N LEU A 75 8.87 10.74 -1.26
CA LEU A 75 7.54 10.75 -0.64
C LEU A 75 7.21 12.14 -0.09
N ARG A 76 6.11 12.74 -0.57
CA ARG A 76 5.53 13.97 -0.02
C ARG A 76 4.63 13.68 1.18
N ARG A 77 3.95 12.53 1.14
CA ARG A 77 2.92 12.15 2.13
C ARG A 77 2.88 10.64 2.36
N MET A 78 2.64 10.26 3.61
CA MET A 78 2.37 8.90 4.04
C MET A 78 1.01 8.83 4.75
N ILE A 79 0.15 7.91 4.33
CA ILE A 79 -1.07 7.53 5.04
C ILE A 79 -0.81 6.13 5.62
N SER A 80 -0.59 6.06 6.93
CA SER A 80 -0.11 4.84 7.59
C SER A 80 -0.72 4.64 8.97
N SER A 81 -0.73 3.39 9.44
CA SER A 81 -1.21 3.09 10.79
C SER A 81 -0.14 3.19 11.85
N TYR A 82 1.11 2.96 11.47
CA TYR A 82 2.21 2.93 12.40
C TYR A 82 3.53 3.27 11.72
N VAL A 83 4.19 4.29 12.27
CA VAL A 83 5.50 4.80 11.82
C VAL A 83 6.61 3.75 11.98
N GLY A 84 6.57 2.94 13.04
CA GLY A 84 7.56 1.87 13.26
C GLY A 84 8.90 2.35 13.81
N GLU A 85 9.92 1.50 13.60
CA GLU A 85 11.34 1.74 13.94
C GLU A 85 12.12 2.40 12.79
N ASN A 86 11.48 3.23 11.96
CA ASN A 86 12.12 3.97 10.88
C ASN A 86 12.54 5.36 11.38
N LYS A 87 13.84 5.53 11.66
CA LYS A 87 14.35 6.79 12.24
C LYS A 87 14.27 7.93 11.25
N GLU A 88 14.48 7.64 9.96
CA GLU A 88 14.37 8.64 8.91
C GLU A 88 12.93 9.13 8.77
N PHE A 89 11.94 8.24 8.93
CA PHE A 89 10.53 8.63 8.89
C PHE A 89 10.23 9.63 10.00
N ALA A 90 10.62 9.30 11.23
CA ALA A 90 10.42 10.20 12.36
C ALA A 90 11.16 11.54 12.14
N ARG A 91 12.39 11.50 11.61
CA ARG A 91 13.17 12.71 11.29
C ARG A 91 12.48 13.58 10.24
N GLN A 92 12.10 13.02 9.09
CA GLN A 92 11.45 13.77 8.00
C GLN A 92 10.10 14.33 8.45
N TYR A 93 9.31 13.56 9.19
CA TYR A 93 8.04 14.04 9.73
C TYR A 93 8.24 15.21 10.70
N LEU A 94 9.10 15.07 11.71
CA LEU A 94 9.33 16.09 12.74
C LEU A 94 10.07 17.34 12.20
N SER A 95 10.80 17.21 11.10
CA SER A 95 11.46 18.33 10.40
C SER A 95 10.58 19.03 9.38
N GLY A 96 9.37 18.52 9.11
CA GLY A 96 8.45 19.09 8.13
C GLY A 96 8.70 18.68 6.67
N GLU A 97 9.67 17.80 6.41
CA GLU A 97 9.97 17.25 5.08
C GLU A 97 8.86 16.30 4.58
N LEU A 98 8.13 15.64 5.49
CA LEU A 98 7.09 14.64 5.18
C LEU A 98 5.75 14.98 5.84
N GLU A 99 4.66 14.89 5.08
CA GLU A 99 3.30 14.90 5.63
C GLU A 99 2.87 13.48 6.06
N VAL A 100 2.27 13.34 7.24
CA VAL A 100 1.88 12.03 7.80
C VAL A 100 0.45 12.06 8.30
N GLU A 101 -0.40 11.23 7.71
CA GLU A 101 -1.74 10.93 8.22
C GLU A 101 -1.72 9.59 8.97
N LEU A 102 -1.69 9.67 10.30
CA LEU A 102 -1.84 8.48 11.15
C LEU A 102 -3.29 8.00 11.14
N THR A 103 -3.53 6.86 10.52
CA THR A 103 -4.86 6.25 10.33
C THR A 103 -4.94 4.94 11.09
N PRO A 104 -5.91 4.73 12.00
CA PRO A 104 -6.07 3.44 12.68
C PRO A 104 -6.07 2.26 11.69
N GLN A 105 -5.30 1.21 11.98
CA GLN A 105 -5.02 0.14 11.00
C GLN A 105 -6.28 -0.49 10.39
N GLY A 106 -7.29 -0.78 11.21
CA GLY A 106 -8.57 -1.32 10.74
C GLY A 106 -9.33 -0.34 9.84
N THR A 107 -9.28 0.95 10.17
CA THR A 107 -9.85 2.01 9.34
C THR A 107 -9.11 2.13 8.02
N LEU A 108 -7.76 2.10 8.02
CA LEU A 108 -6.95 2.13 6.80
C LEU A 108 -7.33 0.98 5.86
N ALA A 109 -7.40 -0.23 6.40
CA ALA A 109 -7.79 -1.42 5.65
C ALA A 109 -9.20 -1.27 5.04
N GLU A 110 -10.17 -0.79 5.83
CA GLU A 110 -11.54 -0.65 5.35
C GLU A 110 -11.71 0.51 4.36
N ARG A 111 -10.96 1.61 4.50
CA ARG A 111 -10.90 2.71 3.51
C ARG A 111 -10.39 2.23 2.15
N MET A 112 -9.35 1.39 2.13
CA MET A 112 -8.84 0.78 0.91
C MET A 112 -9.87 -0.19 0.31
N ARG A 113 -10.46 -1.08 1.14
CA ARG A 113 -11.52 -1.99 0.70
C ARG A 113 -12.70 -1.24 0.07
N ALA A 114 -13.16 -0.17 0.72
CA ALA A 114 -14.27 0.65 0.29
C ALA A 114 -14.00 1.29 -1.08
N GLY A 115 -12.80 1.82 -1.30
CA GLY A 115 -12.40 2.41 -2.58
C GLY A 115 -12.42 1.40 -3.73
N GLY A 116 -11.92 0.19 -3.50
CA GLY A 116 -11.99 -0.89 -4.50
C GLY A 116 -13.38 -1.51 -4.68
N SER A 117 -14.34 -1.16 -3.84
CA SER A 117 -15.72 -1.67 -3.87
C SER A 117 -16.75 -0.61 -4.32
N GLY A 118 -16.30 0.59 -4.70
CA GLY A 118 -17.19 1.69 -5.08
C GLY A 118 -18.03 2.26 -3.94
N ILE A 119 -17.59 2.09 -2.69
CA ILE A 119 -18.21 2.66 -1.49
C ILE A 119 -17.51 3.97 -1.20
N ALA A 120 -18.18 5.11 -1.32
CA ALA A 120 -17.54 6.41 -1.15
C ALA A 120 -17.08 6.69 0.29
N ALA A 121 -17.87 6.27 1.28
CA ALA A 121 -17.56 6.43 2.69
C ALA A 121 -18.32 5.39 3.53
N PHE A 122 -17.85 5.15 4.75
CA PHE A 122 -18.49 4.26 5.73
C PHE A 122 -18.32 4.81 7.14
N PHE A 123 -19.17 4.36 8.06
CA PHE A 123 -19.05 4.70 9.48
C PHE A 123 -18.34 3.59 10.26
N THR A 124 -17.40 3.96 11.13
CA THR A 124 -16.72 3.05 12.06
C THR A 124 -16.67 3.64 13.46
N ALA A 125 -16.78 2.79 14.50
CA ALA A 125 -16.63 3.25 15.87
C ALA A 125 -15.16 3.52 16.25
N THR A 126 -14.21 3.13 15.40
CA THR A 126 -12.78 3.36 15.61
C THR A 126 -12.47 4.85 15.50
N GLY A 127 -11.87 5.42 16.55
CA GLY A 127 -11.48 6.83 16.58
C GLY A 127 -12.51 7.78 17.20
N GLY A 128 -13.74 7.31 17.49
CA GLY A 128 -14.75 8.12 18.20
C GLY A 128 -14.26 8.60 19.56
N GLY A 129 -14.57 9.84 19.92
CA GLY A 129 -14.05 10.51 21.13
C GLY A 129 -12.53 10.67 21.19
N THR A 130 -11.83 10.67 20.05
CA THR A 130 -10.38 10.91 19.97
C THR A 130 -10.07 11.98 18.92
N GLN A 131 -8.83 12.45 18.87
CA GLN A 131 -8.36 13.40 17.85
C GLN A 131 -8.47 12.88 16.40
N VAL A 132 -8.64 11.57 16.19
CA VAL A 132 -8.96 11.02 14.87
C VAL A 132 -10.32 11.55 14.38
N ALA A 133 -11.31 11.66 15.28
CA ALA A 133 -12.63 12.20 14.98
C ALA A 133 -12.68 13.73 15.15
N GLU A 134 -12.11 14.24 16.24
CA GLU A 134 -12.18 15.67 16.61
C GLU A 134 -11.28 16.56 15.74
N GLY A 135 -10.32 15.97 15.03
CA GLY A 135 -9.31 16.70 14.28
C GLY A 135 -8.15 17.20 15.16
N GLY A 136 -7.25 17.96 14.56
CA GLY A 136 -6.12 18.56 15.25
C GLY A 136 -4.89 17.67 15.43
N LEU A 137 -4.86 16.46 14.87
CA LEU A 137 -3.62 15.67 14.80
C LEU A 137 -2.64 16.39 13.87
N PRO A 138 -1.38 16.61 14.27
CA PRO A 138 -0.39 17.17 13.36
C PRO A 138 -0.21 16.25 12.16
N TRP A 139 -0.41 16.77 10.97
CA TRP A 139 -0.07 16.08 9.72
C TRP A 139 1.25 16.57 9.16
N LYS A 140 1.59 17.85 9.36
CA LYS A 140 2.85 18.42 8.90
C LYS A 140 3.37 19.49 9.85
N TYR A 141 4.67 19.45 10.09
CA TYR A 141 5.41 20.49 10.80
C TYR A 141 6.15 21.42 9.84
N ASP A 142 6.57 22.58 10.33
CA ASP A 142 7.65 23.37 9.70
C ASP A 142 9.02 23.06 10.34
N GLU A 143 10.08 23.65 9.80
CA GLU A 143 11.46 23.48 10.31
C GLU A 143 11.64 23.97 11.76
N ALA A 144 10.75 24.83 12.26
CA ALA A 144 10.76 25.33 13.63
C ALA A 144 9.96 24.43 14.60
N GLY A 145 9.33 23.36 14.10
CA GLY A 145 8.53 22.43 14.88
C GLY A 145 7.09 22.90 15.12
N ASN A 146 6.62 23.94 14.43
CA ASN A 146 5.22 24.35 14.50
C ASN A 146 4.36 23.46 13.62
N VAL A 147 3.13 23.17 14.05
CA VAL A 147 2.16 22.45 13.22
C VAL A 147 1.62 23.39 12.14
N ILE A 148 1.85 23.05 10.87
CA ILE A 148 1.39 23.84 9.71
C ILE A 148 0.24 23.18 8.95
N VAL A 149 0.04 21.87 9.14
CA VAL A 149 -1.13 21.14 8.66
C VAL A 149 -1.63 20.26 9.80
N SER A 150 -2.91 20.39 10.13
CA SER A 150 -3.60 19.56 11.13
C SER A 150 -4.70 18.76 10.46
N SER A 151 -4.99 17.57 10.99
CA SER A 151 -6.10 16.75 10.54
C SER A 151 -7.42 17.50 10.69
N PRO A 152 -8.32 17.42 9.69
CA PRO A 152 -9.65 18.00 9.84
C PRO A 152 -10.47 17.17 10.85
N PRO A 153 -11.48 17.79 11.50
CA PRO A 153 -12.52 17.01 12.18
C PRO A 153 -13.28 16.16 11.15
N LYS A 154 -13.78 15.01 11.59
CA LYS A 154 -14.58 14.10 10.76
C LYS A 154 -16.05 14.16 11.20
N GLU A 155 -16.97 13.88 10.28
CA GLU A 155 -18.39 13.73 10.64
C GLU A 155 -18.54 12.57 11.63
N THR A 156 -19.30 12.78 12.70
CA THR A 156 -19.70 11.72 13.62
C THR A 156 -21.21 11.53 13.64
N ARG A 157 -21.64 10.31 13.92
CA ARG A 157 -23.06 9.95 14.06
C ARG A 157 -23.24 8.87 15.11
N GLU A 158 -24.31 8.97 15.88
CA GLU A 158 -24.66 7.95 16.86
C GLU A 158 -25.48 6.81 16.23
N PHE A 159 -25.06 5.57 16.49
CA PHE A 159 -25.84 4.36 16.17
C PHE A 159 -25.91 3.49 17.42
N GLY A 160 -27.12 3.24 17.93
CA GLY A 160 -27.34 2.37 19.08
C GLY A 160 -26.63 2.82 20.36
N GLY A 161 -26.58 4.13 20.64
CA GLY A 161 -25.94 4.68 21.84
C GLY A 161 -24.41 4.78 21.76
N ARG A 162 -23.82 4.56 20.58
CA ARG A 162 -22.37 4.65 20.36
C ARG A 162 -22.06 5.60 19.22
N GLU A 163 -21.04 6.43 19.39
CA GLU A 163 -20.53 7.32 18.34
C GLU A 163 -19.73 6.54 17.29
N PHE A 164 -19.97 6.86 16.02
CA PHE A 164 -19.24 6.38 14.87
C PHE A 164 -18.70 7.58 14.07
N VAL A 165 -17.55 7.38 13.45
CA VAL A 165 -16.82 8.36 12.63
C VAL A 165 -16.99 8.00 11.17
N LEU A 166 -17.31 8.98 10.33
CA LEU A 166 -17.35 8.83 8.88
C LEU A 166 -15.91 8.80 8.34
N GLU A 167 -15.60 7.77 7.56
CA GLU A 167 -14.31 7.59 6.91
C GLU A 167 -14.49 7.47 5.40
N GLU A 168 -13.75 8.28 4.66
CA GLU A 168 -13.79 8.30 3.20
C GLU A 168 -12.89 7.21 2.61
N ALA A 169 -13.36 6.60 1.53
CA ALA A 169 -12.61 5.59 0.82
C ALA A 169 -11.29 6.13 0.25
N ILE A 170 -10.31 5.24 0.17
CA ILE A 170 -9.03 5.51 -0.49
C ILE A 170 -9.06 4.86 -1.87
N THR A 171 -8.79 5.64 -2.91
CA THR A 171 -8.43 5.13 -4.25
C THR A 171 -7.10 5.72 -4.66
N ALA A 172 -6.15 4.87 -5.03
CA ALA A 172 -4.82 5.24 -5.48
C ALA A 172 -4.72 5.17 -7.01
N ASP A 173 -3.78 5.91 -7.60
CA ASP A 173 -3.49 5.81 -9.03
C ASP A 173 -2.91 4.44 -9.35
N PHE A 174 -2.02 3.94 -8.48
CA PHE A 174 -1.40 2.63 -8.63
C PHE A 174 -1.50 1.77 -7.37
N GLY A 175 -1.69 0.47 -7.56
CA GLY A 175 -1.59 -0.55 -6.51
C GLY A 175 -0.33 -1.40 -6.73
N LEU A 176 0.59 -1.44 -5.78
CA LEU A 176 1.79 -2.28 -5.84
C LEU A 176 1.64 -3.46 -4.88
N VAL A 177 1.71 -4.69 -5.39
CA VAL A 177 1.42 -5.90 -4.59
C VAL A 177 2.43 -7.03 -4.82
N ARG A 178 2.72 -7.76 -3.74
CA ARG A 178 3.51 -9.00 -3.73
C ARG A 178 2.60 -10.20 -3.57
N ALA A 179 2.68 -11.18 -4.47
CA ALA A 179 1.97 -12.44 -4.35
C ALA A 179 2.90 -13.66 -4.43
N TRP A 180 2.46 -14.77 -3.84
CA TRP A 180 3.22 -16.03 -3.90
C TRP A 180 3.06 -16.69 -5.27
N LYS A 181 1.84 -16.74 -5.79
CA LYS A 181 1.57 -17.19 -7.15
C LYS A 181 0.69 -16.17 -7.86
N GLY A 182 0.88 -16.04 -9.16
CA GLY A 182 -0.10 -15.40 -10.02
C GLY A 182 -0.15 -16.06 -11.38
N ASP A 183 -1.31 -15.99 -12.04
CA ASP A 183 -1.44 -16.44 -13.42
C ASP A 183 -1.39 -15.27 -14.42
N ARG A 184 -1.29 -15.60 -15.71
CA ARG A 184 -1.28 -14.62 -16.82
C ARG A 184 -2.56 -13.76 -16.90
N HIS A 185 -3.66 -14.18 -16.27
CA HIS A 185 -4.91 -13.42 -16.21
C HIS A 185 -4.94 -12.44 -15.01
N GLY A 186 -3.95 -12.53 -14.13
CA GLY A 186 -3.78 -11.69 -12.94
C GLY A 186 -4.39 -12.27 -11.66
N ASN A 187 -4.88 -13.52 -11.66
CA ASN A 187 -5.37 -14.13 -10.43
C ASN A 187 -4.21 -14.35 -9.46
N LEU A 188 -4.36 -13.97 -8.19
CA LEU A 188 -3.27 -14.04 -7.20
C LEU A 188 -3.61 -14.98 -6.05
N VAL A 189 -2.58 -15.72 -5.63
CA VAL A 189 -2.54 -16.49 -4.38
C VAL A 189 -1.42 -15.94 -3.50
N TYR A 190 -1.70 -15.78 -2.22
CA TYR A 190 -0.76 -15.27 -1.22
C TYR A 190 -0.41 -16.38 -0.26
N ARG A 191 0.78 -16.32 0.33
CA ARG A 191 1.27 -17.34 1.24
C ARG A 191 1.30 -16.82 2.67
N ASP A 192 0.65 -17.55 3.56
CA ASP A 192 0.63 -17.27 5.01
C ASP A 192 0.25 -15.82 5.33
N SER A 193 0.97 -15.16 6.23
CA SER A 193 0.72 -13.77 6.66
C SER A 193 1.16 -12.70 5.66
N ALA A 194 1.84 -13.07 4.57
CA ALA A 194 2.22 -12.12 3.51
C ALA A 194 1.00 -11.62 2.72
N ARG A 195 -0.20 -12.20 2.93
CA ARG A 195 -1.45 -11.71 2.36
C ARG A 195 -1.78 -10.29 2.82
N ASN A 196 -1.81 -10.05 4.13
CA ASN A 196 -2.06 -8.76 4.79
C ASN A 196 -2.81 -7.69 3.94
N PHE A 197 -2.17 -6.56 3.61
CA PHE A 197 -2.73 -5.43 2.86
C PHE A 197 -2.66 -5.61 1.34
N ASN A 198 -1.99 -6.66 0.82
CA ASN A 198 -1.83 -6.85 -0.63
C ASN A 198 -3.17 -6.92 -1.40
N PRO A 199 -4.18 -7.70 -0.98
CA PRO A 199 -5.50 -7.68 -1.63
C PRO A 199 -6.14 -6.29 -1.63
N LEU A 200 -5.98 -5.53 -0.55
CA LEU A 200 -6.60 -4.22 -0.39
C LEU A 200 -5.94 -3.19 -1.31
N ALA A 201 -4.61 -3.22 -1.40
CA ALA A 201 -3.85 -2.40 -2.35
C ALA A 201 -4.19 -2.73 -3.81
N ALA A 202 -4.37 -4.02 -4.14
CA ALA A 202 -4.83 -4.43 -5.47
C ALA A 202 -6.24 -3.91 -5.79
N MET A 203 -7.13 -3.91 -4.81
CA MET A 203 -8.50 -3.46 -5.02
C MET A 203 -8.61 -1.94 -5.17
N CYS A 204 -7.82 -1.17 -4.42
CA CYS A 204 -7.94 0.29 -4.39
C CYS A 204 -7.03 1.03 -5.38
N GLY A 205 -6.12 0.34 -6.08
CA GLY A 205 -5.34 0.91 -7.18
C GLY A 205 -6.12 0.94 -8.49
N ARG A 206 -6.10 2.06 -9.21
CA ARG A 206 -6.67 2.14 -10.56
C ARG A 206 -5.91 1.26 -11.55
N ILE A 207 -4.58 1.23 -11.42
CA ILE A 207 -3.68 0.32 -12.14
C ILE A 207 -2.90 -0.49 -11.11
N THR A 208 -3.25 -1.77 -10.97
CA THR A 208 -2.56 -2.67 -10.05
C THR A 208 -1.49 -3.46 -10.77
N ILE A 209 -0.30 -3.45 -10.17
CA ILE A 209 0.91 -4.12 -10.61
C ILE A 209 1.28 -5.16 -9.54
N ALA A 210 1.28 -6.43 -9.94
CA ALA A 210 1.60 -7.54 -9.06
C ALA A 210 2.95 -8.16 -9.43
N GLU A 211 3.90 -8.16 -8.49
CA GLU A 211 5.08 -9.01 -8.57
C GLU A 211 4.77 -10.40 -7.96
N VAL A 212 5.11 -11.46 -8.69
CA VAL A 212 4.73 -12.83 -8.34
C VAL A 212 5.94 -13.75 -8.28
N GLU A 213 6.07 -14.52 -7.19
CA GLU A 213 7.19 -15.44 -6.99
C GLU A 213 7.12 -16.66 -7.92
N HIS A 214 5.90 -17.11 -8.22
CA HIS A 214 5.65 -18.17 -9.20
C HIS A 214 4.57 -17.70 -10.17
N LEU A 215 5.00 -17.36 -11.39
CA LEU A 215 4.08 -17.21 -12.51
C LEU A 215 3.64 -18.60 -12.97
N VAL A 216 2.34 -18.81 -13.11
CA VAL A 216 1.73 -20.06 -13.56
C VAL A 216 0.80 -19.81 -14.75
N GLU A 217 0.47 -20.88 -15.48
CA GLU A 217 -0.43 -20.77 -16.63
C GLU A 217 -1.91 -20.74 -16.17
N PRO A 218 -2.80 -20.08 -16.94
CA PRO A 218 -4.23 -20.10 -16.65
C PRO A 218 -4.77 -21.52 -16.49
N GLY A 219 -5.49 -21.77 -15.39
CA GLY A 219 -6.03 -23.09 -15.04
C GLY A 219 -5.17 -23.90 -14.07
N GLU A 220 -3.91 -23.52 -13.84
CA GLU A 220 -3.06 -24.16 -12.81
C GLU A 220 -3.41 -23.69 -11.39
N LEU A 221 -3.98 -22.50 -11.25
CA LEU A 221 -4.61 -22.05 -10.00
C LEU A 221 -6.02 -22.62 -9.91
N ASN A 222 -6.30 -23.38 -8.85
CA ASN A 222 -7.65 -23.78 -8.53
C ASN A 222 -8.51 -22.53 -8.28
N PRO A 223 -9.64 -22.34 -8.98
CA PRO A 223 -10.48 -21.16 -8.82
C PRO A 223 -10.95 -20.91 -7.38
N ASN A 224 -11.10 -21.95 -6.55
CA ASN A 224 -11.50 -21.82 -5.14
C ASN A 224 -10.36 -21.32 -4.24
N ASP A 225 -9.11 -21.36 -4.71
CA ASP A 225 -7.93 -20.96 -3.96
C ASP A 225 -7.44 -19.55 -4.37
N VAL A 226 -8.09 -18.91 -5.35
CA VAL A 226 -7.78 -17.54 -5.78
C VAL A 226 -8.20 -16.56 -4.68
N HIS A 227 -7.23 -15.78 -4.17
CA HIS A 227 -7.49 -14.79 -3.12
C HIS A 227 -7.84 -13.42 -3.68
N THR A 228 -7.11 -12.97 -4.70
CA THR A 228 -7.42 -11.74 -5.44
C THR A 228 -7.74 -12.13 -6.88
N PRO A 229 -9.00 -12.03 -7.31
CA PRO A 229 -9.37 -12.27 -8.70
C PRO A 229 -8.66 -11.30 -9.64
N GLY A 230 -8.26 -11.79 -10.81
CA GLY A 230 -7.46 -11.03 -11.76
C GLY A 230 -8.12 -9.78 -12.31
N VAL A 231 -9.43 -9.56 -12.09
CA VAL A 231 -10.10 -8.31 -12.41
C VAL A 231 -9.48 -7.09 -11.71
N PHE A 232 -8.89 -7.29 -10.52
CA PHE A 232 -8.21 -6.24 -9.76
C PHE A 232 -6.75 -6.03 -10.16
N VAL A 233 -6.23 -6.75 -11.16
CA VAL A 233 -4.82 -6.72 -11.54
C VAL A 233 -4.69 -6.34 -13.01
N GLN A 234 -3.87 -5.35 -13.32
CA GLN A 234 -3.64 -4.86 -14.69
C GLN A 234 -2.30 -5.34 -15.24
N ARG A 235 -1.28 -5.53 -14.39
CA ARG A 235 0.06 -5.95 -14.80
C ARG A 235 0.61 -7.01 -13.85
N VAL A 236 1.26 -8.03 -14.41
CA VAL A 236 1.93 -9.11 -13.66
C VAL A 236 3.41 -9.13 -14.02
N VAL A 237 4.28 -9.04 -13.02
CA VAL A 237 5.73 -9.14 -13.15
C VAL A 237 6.18 -10.46 -12.51
N ALA A 238 6.71 -11.38 -13.32
CA ALA A 238 7.32 -12.60 -12.80
C ALA A 238 8.67 -12.27 -12.16
N LEU A 239 8.86 -12.71 -10.92
CA LEU A 239 10.12 -12.55 -10.23
C LEU A 239 11.12 -13.63 -10.64
N THR A 240 12.39 -13.26 -10.73
CA THR A 240 13.48 -14.23 -10.78
C THR A 240 13.56 -15.03 -9.47
N PRO A 241 14.14 -16.25 -9.48
CA PRO A 241 14.35 -17.02 -8.24
C PRO A 241 15.08 -16.25 -7.15
N GLU A 242 16.06 -15.42 -7.52
CA GLU A 242 16.83 -14.58 -6.61
C GLU A 242 15.95 -13.50 -5.97
N GLN A 243 15.16 -12.77 -6.77
CA GLN A 243 14.19 -11.79 -6.26
C GLN A 243 13.07 -12.42 -5.43
N ALA A 244 12.66 -13.65 -5.78
CA ALA A 244 11.67 -14.40 -5.03
C ALA A 244 12.22 -14.82 -3.65
N ALA A 245 13.50 -15.16 -3.58
CA ALA A 245 14.18 -15.59 -2.36
C ALA A 245 14.59 -14.44 -1.43
N ASP A 246 14.72 -13.21 -1.94
CA ASP A 246 15.13 -12.04 -1.17
C ASP A 246 14.01 -11.53 -0.23
N LYS A 247 13.87 -12.23 0.91
CA LYS A 247 12.90 -11.95 1.96
C LYS A 247 13.63 -11.61 3.25
N ARG A 248 13.74 -10.32 3.55
CA ARG A 248 14.38 -9.84 4.78
C ARG A 248 13.51 -10.15 6.01
N ILE A 249 14.18 -10.56 7.08
CA ILE A 249 13.57 -10.75 8.41
C ILE A 249 14.03 -9.60 9.28
N GLU A 250 13.08 -8.80 9.79
CA GLU A 250 13.35 -7.60 10.58
C GLU A 250 14.06 -7.92 11.91
N LYS A 251 13.54 -8.91 12.66
CA LYS A 251 14.14 -9.38 13.93
C LYS A 251 14.28 -10.89 13.89
N ARG A 252 15.52 -11.37 14.01
CA ARG A 252 15.84 -12.80 14.15
C ARG A 252 16.06 -13.12 15.62
N THR A 253 15.20 -13.98 16.18
CA THR A 253 15.46 -14.57 17.49
C THR A 253 16.34 -15.79 17.30
N VAL A 254 17.65 -15.63 17.49
CA VAL A 254 18.60 -16.76 17.56
C VAL A 254 18.61 -17.29 18.99
N ARG A 255 18.37 -18.60 19.14
CA ARG A 255 18.48 -19.33 20.42
C ARG A 255 19.90 -19.82 20.62
#